data_AF-A0A8C8ZCI1-F1
#
_entry.id   AF-A0A8C8ZCI1-F1
#
_cell.length_a   1.000
_cell.length_b   1.000
_cell.length_c   1.000
_cell.angle_alpha   90.00
_cell.angle_beta   90.00
_cell.angle_gamma   90.00
#
_symmetry.space_group_name_H-M   'P 1'
#
loop_
_entity.id
_entity.type
_entity.pdbx_description
1 polymer ?
#
loop_
_entity_poly.entity_id
_entity_poly.type
_entity_poly.pdbx_seq_one_letter_code
_entity_poly.pdbx_strand_id
1 'polypeptide(L)'
;MEEDNWRWHFYDTVKGSDWLGDQDAIHYMTEQAPAAVVELENYGMPFSRTEDGRIYQRAFGGQSLKFGKGGQAHRCCCVADRTGHSLLHTLYGRSLRYDTSYFVEYFALDLLMENGECRGVIALCIEDGSIHRIRAKNTVIATGCGSTSTTTPSPCRGSRRSPLGSTGGSTPFRTSTSSVAGENSTSHAGNNGRVMPT
;
A
#
# COMPACT_ATOMS: atom_id res chain seq x y z
N MET A 1 11.35 -12.90 -25.32
CA MET A 1 10.47 -11.82 -24.84
C MET A 1 10.18 -10.91 -26.02
N GLU A 2 8.92 -10.59 -26.23
CA GLU A 2 8.44 -9.74 -27.33
C GLU A 2 8.64 -8.24 -27.06
N GLU A 3 8.53 -7.43 -28.10
CA GLU A 3 8.48 -5.98 -27.97
C GLU A 3 7.14 -5.55 -27.33
N ASP A 4 7.20 -4.66 -26.34
CA ASP A 4 6.02 -4.09 -25.67
C ASP A 4 6.12 -2.57 -25.55
N ASN A 5 4.99 -1.91 -25.32
CA ASN A 5 4.92 -0.46 -25.16
C ASN A 5 3.97 -0.12 -24.00
N TRP A 6 4.38 0.78 -23.11
CA TRP A 6 3.53 1.22 -21.99
C TRP A 6 2.19 1.77 -22.46
N ARG A 7 2.11 2.34 -23.67
CA ARG A 7 0.87 2.83 -24.28
C ARG A 7 -0.14 1.72 -24.57
N TRP A 8 0.33 0.48 -24.80
CA TRP A 8 -0.55 -0.68 -24.96
C TRP A 8 -1.10 -1.13 -23.61
N HIS A 9 -0.27 -1.10 -22.57
CA HIS A 9 -0.73 -1.29 -21.19
C HIS A 9 -1.77 -0.24 -20.79
N PHE A 10 -1.51 1.04 -21.08
CA PHE A 10 -2.47 2.14 -20.90
C PHE A 10 -3.84 1.82 -21.54
N TYR A 11 -3.85 1.44 -22.81
CA TYR A 11 -5.07 1.10 -23.52
C TYR A 11 -5.83 -0.06 -22.87
N ASP A 12 -5.12 -1.14 -22.51
CA ASP A 12 -5.72 -2.29 -21.84
C ASP A 12 -6.34 -1.90 -20.49
N THR A 13 -5.67 -1.02 -19.73
CA THR A 13 -6.19 -0.53 -18.44
C THR A 13 -7.42 0.36 -18.62
N VAL A 14 -7.42 1.30 -19.57
CA VAL A 14 -8.58 2.16 -19.84
C VAL A 14 -9.77 1.32 -20.28
N LYS A 15 -9.57 0.40 -21.23
CA LYS A 15 -10.61 -0.53 -21.69
C LYS A 15 -11.07 -1.44 -20.56
N GLY A 16 -10.16 -1.98 -19.76
CA GLY A 16 -10.46 -2.88 -18.64
C GLY A 16 -11.21 -2.20 -17.50
N SER A 17 -11.04 -0.88 -17.35
CA SER A 17 -11.82 -0.06 -16.42
C SER A 17 -13.24 0.27 -16.91
N ASP A 18 -13.62 -0.21 -18.09
CA ASP A 18 -14.87 0.13 -18.77
C ASP A 18 -15.06 1.65 -18.92
N TRP A 19 -13.95 2.34 -19.25
CA TRP A 19 -13.86 3.80 -19.39
C TRP A 19 -14.23 4.62 -18.15
N LEU A 20 -14.39 3.99 -16.99
CA LEU A 20 -14.66 4.66 -15.72
C LEU A 20 -13.39 5.12 -15.00
N GLY A 21 -12.22 4.60 -15.39
CA GLY A 21 -10.94 4.97 -14.80
C GLY A 21 -10.43 6.33 -15.28
N ASP A 22 -9.92 7.13 -14.34
CA ASP A 22 -9.29 8.41 -14.62
C ASP A 22 -8.01 8.21 -15.45
N GLN A 23 -8.03 8.71 -16.69
CA GLN A 23 -6.99 8.39 -17.67
C GLN A 23 -5.65 9.07 -17.38
N ASP A 24 -5.64 10.21 -16.70
CA ASP A 24 -4.43 10.87 -16.22
C ASP A 24 -3.69 10.00 -15.19
N ALA A 25 -4.42 9.41 -14.24
CA ALA A 25 -3.88 8.47 -13.27
C ALA A 25 -3.40 7.17 -13.93
N ILE A 26 -4.17 6.62 -14.88
CA ILE A 26 -3.79 5.41 -15.62
C ILE A 26 -2.54 5.66 -16.47
N HIS A 27 -2.43 6.83 -17.11
CA HIS A 27 -1.25 7.23 -17.86
C HIS A 27 -0.02 7.25 -16.96
N TYR A 28 -0.07 7.97 -15.84
CA TYR A 28 1.05 8.03 -14.90
C TYR A 28 1.45 6.62 -14.41
N MET A 29 0.47 5.82 -14.01
CA MET A 29 0.72 4.46 -13.52
C MET A 29 1.42 3.57 -14.56
N THR A 30 0.93 3.58 -15.81
CA THR A 30 1.43 2.67 -16.85
C THR A 30 2.76 3.12 -17.42
N GLU A 31 3.02 4.43 -17.52
CA GLU A 31 4.31 4.99 -17.91
C GLU A 31 5.39 4.74 -16.85
N GLN A 32 5.06 4.86 -15.55
CA GLN A 32 6.02 4.65 -14.45
C GLN A 32 6.26 3.17 -14.12
N ALA A 33 5.40 2.25 -14.58
CA ALA A 33 5.48 0.83 -14.25
C ALA A 33 6.86 0.18 -14.54
N PRO A 34 7.53 0.41 -15.69
CA PRO A 34 8.84 -0.18 -15.96
C PRO A 34 9.90 0.26 -14.95
N ALA A 35 9.96 1.56 -14.63
CA ALA A 35 10.91 2.11 -13.68
C ALA A 35 10.68 1.57 -12.26
N ALA A 36 9.41 1.49 -11.83
CA ALA A 36 9.04 0.97 -10.52
C ALA A 36 9.40 -0.53 -10.36
N VAL A 37 9.21 -1.35 -11.41
CA VAL A 37 9.59 -2.77 -11.36
C VAL A 37 11.10 -2.94 -11.32
N VAL A 38 11.86 -2.17 -12.09
CA VAL A 38 13.33 -2.17 -12.05
C VAL A 38 13.85 -1.70 -10.69
N GLU A 39 13.19 -0.72 -10.06
CA GLU A 39 13.52 -0.29 -8.70
C GLU A 39 13.36 -1.44 -7.68
N LEU A 40 12.26 -2.20 -7.76
CA LEU A 40 12.05 -3.37 -6.90
C LEU A 40 13.12 -4.45 -7.12
N GLU A 41 13.50 -4.70 -8.38
CA GLU A 41 14.61 -5.61 -8.69
C GLU A 41 15.91 -5.12 -8.03
N ASN A 42 16.22 -3.82 -8.14
CA ASN A 42 17.40 -3.20 -7.54
C ASN A 42 17.37 -3.20 -6.01
N TYR A 43 16.17 -3.23 -5.39
CA TYR A 43 16.02 -3.48 -3.96
C TYR A 43 16.31 -4.93 -3.55
N GLY A 44 16.48 -5.82 -4.52
CA GLY A 44 16.78 -7.23 -4.31
C GLY A 44 15.55 -8.13 -4.39
N MET A 45 14.46 -7.69 -5.04
CA MET A 45 13.29 -8.54 -5.26
C MET A 45 13.68 -9.74 -6.15
N PRO A 46 13.45 -10.99 -5.72
CA PRO A 46 13.94 -12.18 -6.42
C PRO A 46 13.01 -12.60 -7.56
N PHE A 47 12.87 -11.74 -8.57
CA PHE A 47 12.10 -12.05 -9.78
C PHE A 47 12.54 -13.37 -10.43
N SER A 48 11.57 -14.12 -10.94
CA SER A 48 11.85 -15.25 -11.82
C SER A 48 12.61 -14.75 -13.05
N ARG A 49 13.47 -15.60 -13.61
CA ARG A 49 14.39 -15.21 -14.69
C ARG A 49 14.10 -15.97 -15.98
N THR A 50 14.30 -15.28 -17.10
CA THR A 50 14.40 -15.90 -18.42
C THR A 50 15.80 -16.49 -18.63
N GLU A 51 15.99 -17.26 -19.71
CA GLU A 51 17.30 -17.85 -20.06
C GLU A 51 18.39 -16.79 -20.27
N ASP A 52 18.02 -15.58 -20.71
CA ASP A 52 18.91 -14.43 -20.89
C ASP A 52 19.07 -13.57 -19.61
N GLY A 53 18.58 -14.04 -18.46
CA GLY A 53 18.78 -13.39 -17.15
C GLY A 53 17.89 -12.17 -16.88
N ARG A 54 16.98 -11.83 -17.79
CA ARG A 54 15.98 -10.76 -17.60
C ARG A 54 14.85 -11.22 -16.68
N ILE A 55 14.05 -10.27 -16.20
CA ILE A 55 12.84 -10.56 -15.43
C ILE A 55 11.86 -11.35 -16.29
N TYR A 56 11.47 -12.54 -15.84
CA TYR A 56 10.44 -13.35 -16.47
C TYR A 56 9.07 -12.68 -16.36
N GLN A 57 8.34 -12.70 -17.48
CA GLN A 57 7.02 -12.12 -17.61
C GLN A 57 6.06 -13.18 -18.15
N ARG A 58 4.88 -13.27 -17.56
CA ARG A 58 3.82 -14.20 -17.99
C ARG A 58 2.65 -13.48 -18.62
N ALA A 59 1.84 -14.22 -19.38
CA ALA A 59 0.54 -13.75 -19.83
C ALA A 59 -0.40 -13.54 -18.64
N PHE A 60 -1.28 -12.53 -18.76
CA PHE A 60 -2.34 -12.28 -17.80
C PHE A 60 -3.62 -11.84 -18.50
N GLY A 61 -4.76 -12.01 -17.83
CA GLY A 61 -6.07 -11.67 -18.39
C GLY A 61 -6.16 -10.19 -18.78
N GLY A 62 -6.74 -9.91 -19.96
CA GLY A 62 -6.99 -8.55 -20.42
C GLY A 62 -5.76 -7.80 -20.95
N GLN A 63 -4.62 -8.47 -21.13
CA GLN A 63 -3.39 -7.86 -21.63
C GLN A 63 -3.16 -8.18 -23.11
N SER A 64 -3.04 -7.16 -23.94
CA SER A 64 -2.90 -7.28 -25.38
C SER A 64 -1.77 -6.45 -25.97
N LEU A 65 -1.25 -6.87 -27.12
CA LEU A 65 -0.28 -6.09 -27.90
C LEU A 65 -1.01 -5.18 -28.90
N LYS A 66 -0.34 -4.10 -29.34
CA LYS A 66 -0.81 -3.21 -30.42
C LYS A 66 -2.28 -2.74 -30.25
N PHE A 67 -2.62 -2.20 -29.08
CA PHE A 67 -3.96 -1.66 -28.78
C PHE A 67 -5.11 -2.67 -29.02
N GLY A 68 -4.97 -3.92 -28.54
CA GLY A 68 -6.00 -4.95 -28.69
C GLY A 68 -5.93 -5.79 -29.96
N LYS A 69 -5.03 -5.48 -30.90
CA LYS A 69 -4.99 -6.11 -32.24
C LYS A 69 -3.85 -7.11 -32.41
N GLY A 70 -2.87 -7.09 -31.50
CA GLY A 70 -1.62 -7.84 -31.63
C GLY A 70 -1.59 -9.18 -30.91
N GLY A 71 -2.72 -9.67 -30.40
CA GLY A 71 -2.78 -10.89 -29.60
C GLY A 71 -2.41 -10.68 -28.13
N GLN A 72 -2.15 -11.78 -27.42
CA GLN A 72 -1.85 -11.81 -25.99
C GLN A 72 -0.45 -11.23 -25.69
N ALA A 73 -0.38 -10.33 -24.70
CA ALA A 73 0.88 -9.81 -24.19
C ALA A 73 1.39 -10.62 -22.98
N HIS A 74 2.71 -10.67 -22.79
CA HIS A 74 3.37 -11.23 -21.61
C HIS A 74 4.10 -10.12 -20.84
N ARG A 75 3.36 -9.33 -20.04
CA ARG A 75 3.94 -8.19 -19.27
C ARG A 75 3.81 -8.30 -17.76
N CYS A 76 3.28 -9.42 -17.26
CA CYS A 76 3.12 -9.64 -15.82
C CYS A 76 4.43 -10.20 -15.25
N CYS A 77 5.28 -9.32 -14.70
CA CYS A 77 6.50 -9.70 -13.98
C CYS A 77 6.13 -10.50 -12.71
N CYS A 78 6.80 -11.63 -12.45
CA CYS A 78 6.44 -12.47 -11.31
C CYS A 78 7.62 -13.13 -10.59
N VAL A 79 7.37 -13.54 -9.36
CA VAL A 79 8.22 -14.45 -8.57
C VAL A 79 7.43 -15.75 -8.41
N ALA A 80 7.57 -16.65 -9.38
CA ALA A 80 6.71 -17.83 -9.51
C ALA A 80 5.22 -17.45 -9.30
N ASP A 81 4.58 -18.01 -8.27
CA ASP A 81 3.21 -17.74 -7.82
C ASP A 81 3.15 -16.97 -6.48
N ARG A 82 4.29 -16.42 -6.01
CA ARG A 82 4.45 -15.78 -4.69
C ARG A 82 4.90 -14.32 -4.77
N THR A 83 4.65 -13.63 -5.89
CA THR A 83 5.07 -12.23 -6.12
C THR A 83 4.71 -11.30 -4.96
N GLY A 84 3.49 -11.41 -4.41
CA GLY A 84 3.06 -10.56 -3.29
C GLY A 84 3.85 -10.79 -1.99
N HIS A 85 4.20 -12.04 -1.70
CA HIS A 85 5.03 -12.38 -0.54
C HIS A 85 6.43 -11.78 -0.69
N SER A 86 7.07 -12.01 -1.84
CA SER A 86 8.42 -11.47 -2.11
C SER A 86 8.43 -9.94 -2.10
N LEU A 87 7.44 -9.29 -2.72
CA LEU A 87 7.34 -7.83 -2.74
C LEU A 87 7.25 -7.26 -1.32
N LEU A 88 6.39 -7.82 -0.47
CA LEU A 88 6.21 -7.32 0.90
C LEU A 88 7.49 -7.50 1.73
N HIS A 89 8.14 -8.65 1.64
CA HIS A 89 9.41 -8.89 2.35
C HIS A 89 10.54 -8.01 1.84
N THR A 90 10.64 -7.78 0.52
CA THR A 90 11.64 -6.87 -0.05
C THR A 90 11.43 -5.44 0.44
N LEU A 91 10.20 -4.93 0.41
CA LEU A 91 9.90 -3.58 0.87
C LEU A 91 10.11 -3.43 2.38
N TYR A 92 9.69 -4.42 3.18
CA TYR A 92 9.96 -4.41 4.62
C TYR A 92 11.47 -4.43 4.92
N GLY A 93 12.23 -5.31 4.25
CA GLY A 93 13.69 -5.33 4.38
C GLY A 93 14.35 -4.03 3.95
N ARG A 94 13.81 -3.36 2.92
CA ARG A 94 14.30 -2.05 2.46
C ARG A 94 13.95 -0.94 3.45
N SER A 95 12.76 -0.98 4.05
CA SER A 95 12.28 0.05 4.95
C SER A 95 13.05 0.09 6.28
N LEU A 96 13.67 -1.04 6.68
CA LEU A 96 14.60 -1.12 7.82
C LEU A 96 15.91 -0.36 7.62
N ARG A 97 16.23 0.09 6.40
CA ARG A 97 17.42 0.90 6.12
C ARG A 97 17.23 2.39 6.42
N TYR A 98 16.01 2.79 6.79
CA TYR A 98 15.64 4.16 7.11
C TYR A 98 15.19 4.26 8.58
N ASP A 99 15.24 5.46 9.15
CA ASP A 99 14.84 5.75 10.53
C ASP A 99 13.31 5.93 10.67
N THR A 100 12.56 5.03 10.05
CA THR A 100 11.10 5.05 10.12
C THR A 100 10.66 4.52 11.48
N SER A 101 9.87 5.30 12.22
CA SER A 101 9.24 4.82 13.46
C SER A 101 8.06 3.91 13.14
N TYR A 102 8.15 2.65 13.57
CA TYR A 102 7.08 1.66 13.39
C TYR A 102 6.25 1.52 14.67
N PHE A 103 4.95 1.78 14.54
CA PHE A 103 3.96 1.47 15.56
C PHE A 103 3.28 0.16 15.16
N VAL A 104 3.96 -0.95 15.45
CA VAL A 104 3.49 -2.31 15.10
C VAL A 104 2.34 -2.69 16.02
N GLU A 105 1.28 -3.27 15.45
CA GLU A 105 0.05 -3.62 16.17
C GLU A 105 -0.69 -2.43 16.83
N TYR A 106 -0.61 -1.26 16.17
CA TYR A 106 -1.47 -0.12 16.48
C TYR A 106 -2.68 -0.08 15.54
N PHE A 107 -3.85 0.01 16.14
CA PHE A 107 -5.13 0.01 15.44
C PHE A 107 -5.69 1.43 15.36
N ALA A 108 -5.65 2.04 14.17
CA ALA A 108 -6.16 3.39 13.95
C ALA A 108 -7.69 3.44 14.14
N LEU A 109 -8.14 4.27 15.08
CA LEU A 109 -9.55 4.41 15.40
C LEU A 109 -10.22 5.49 14.53
N ASP A 110 -9.61 6.67 14.45
CA ASP A 110 -10.16 7.81 13.70
C ASP A 110 -9.07 8.82 13.30
N LEU A 111 -9.40 9.71 12.36
CA LEU A 111 -8.59 10.85 11.98
C LEU A 111 -8.80 12.02 12.96
N LEU A 112 -7.73 12.73 13.29
CA LEU A 112 -7.82 13.98 14.04
C LEU A 112 -8.14 15.11 13.06
N MET A 113 -9.40 15.50 12.96
CA MET A 113 -9.84 16.58 12.05
C MET A 113 -10.02 17.90 12.82
N GLU A 114 -9.42 18.97 12.30
CA GLU A 114 -9.56 20.33 12.84
C GLU A 114 -9.72 21.32 11.69
N ASN A 115 -10.82 22.08 11.68
CA ASN A 115 -11.14 23.06 10.62
C ASN A 115 -11.10 22.49 9.19
N GLY A 116 -11.50 21.23 9.03
CA GLY A 116 -11.47 20.52 7.74
C GLY A 116 -10.10 19.96 7.34
N GLU A 117 -9.07 20.14 8.17
CA GLU A 117 -7.72 19.63 7.93
C GLU A 117 -7.41 18.43 8.82
N CYS A 118 -6.73 17.43 8.27
CA CYS A 118 -6.24 16.29 9.04
C CYS A 118 -4.96 16.68 9.80
N ARG A 119 -4.96 16.46 11.11
CA ARG A 119 -3.87 16.77 12.05
C ARG A 119 -3.20 15.52 12.64
N GLY A 120 -3.54 14.34 12.14
CA GLY A 120 -3.01 13.06 12.59
C GLY A 120 -4.08 11.99 12.79
N VAL A 121 -3.79 11.01 13.65
CA VAL A 121 -4.66 9.87 13.95
C VAL A 121 -4.72 9.59 15.45
N ILE A 122 -5.86 9.04 15.90
CA ILE A 122 -5.96 8.39 17.20
C ILE A 122 -5.92 6.87 17.00
N ALA A 123 -5.12 6.17 17.80
CA ALA A 123 -4.88 4.75 17.66
C ALA A 123 -4.92 4.03 19.02
N LEU A 124 -5.34 2.77 18.99
CA LEU A 124 -5.28 1.83 20.11
C LEU A 124 -4.04 0.95 19.96
N CYS A 125 -3.18 0.93 20.97
CA CYS A 125 -2.12 -0.07 21.08
C CYS A 125 -2.75 -1.40 21.51
N ILE A 126 -2.62 -2.43 20.68
CA ILE A 126 -3.25 -3.74 20.95
C ILE A 126 -2.51 -4.46 22.08
N GLU A 127 -1.20 -4.25 22.22
CA GLU A 127 -0.36 -4.93 23.21
C GLU A 127 -0.75 -4.57 24.65
N ASP A 128 -0.96 -3.28 24.94
CA ASP A 128 -1.20 -2.78 26.30
C ASP A 128 -2.59 -2.13 26.51
N GLY A 129 -3.38 -1.97 25.44
CA GLY A 129 -4.69 -1.34 25.48
C GLY A 129 -4.69 0.19 25.60
N SER A 130 -3.52 0.84 25.52
CA SER A 130 -3.39 2.29 25.65
C SER A 130 -3.85 3.03 24.39
N ILE A 131 -4.35 4.27 24.56
CA ILE A 131 -4.80 5.13 23.47
C ILE A 131 -3.75 6.19 23.17
N HIS A 132 -3.32 6.26 21.91
CA HIS A 132 -2.28 7.16 21.43
C HIS A 132 -2.85 8.18 20.44
N ARG A 133 -2.38 9.42 20.54
CA ARG A 133 -2.65 10.47 19.55
C ARG A 133 -1.36 10.76 18.80
N ILE A 134 -1.31 10.38 17.54
CA ILE A 134 -0.15 10.60 16.68
C ILE A 134 -0.44 11.83 15.83
N ARG A 135 0.18 12.96 16.18
CA ARG A 135 0.01 14.23 15.46
C ARG A 135 1.01 14.28 14.31
N ALA A 136 0.53 14.68 13.13
CA ALA A 136 1.37 14.85 11.94
C ALA A 136 0.81 15.99 11.09
N LYS A 137 1.70 16.65 10.33
CA LYS A 137 1.30 17.67 9.35
C LYS A 137 0.56 17.06 8.15
N ASN A 138 0.99 15.86 7.75
CA ASN A 138 0.38 15.10 6.66
C ASN A 138 0.12 13.67 7.14
N THR A 139 -1.02 13.12 6.77
CA THR A 139 -1.43 11.74 7.12
C THR A 139 -1.71 10.97 5.83
N VAL A 140 -1.03 9.84 5.64
CA VAL A 140 -1.22 8.96 4.47
C VAL A 140 -2.02 7.72 4.89
N ILE A 141 -3.11 7.43 4.16
CA ILE A 141 -3.98 6.28 4.44
C ILE A 141 -3.65 5.16 3.43
N ALA A 142 -3.15 4.03 3.93
CA ALA A 142 -2.77 2.87 3.12
C ALA A 142 -3.31 1.55 3.72
N THR A 143 -4.57 1.54 4.17
CA THR A 143 -5.18 0.46 4.99
C THR A 143 -5.66 -0.78 4.22
N GLY A 144 -5.39 -0.87 2.92
CA GLY A 144 -5.95 -1.91 2.06
C GLY A 144 -7.45 -1.74 1.78
N CYS A 145 -8.10 -2.81 1.29
CA CYS A 145 -9.50 -2.81 0.86
C CYS A 145 -10.40 -3.56 1.86
N GLY A 146 -11.55 -2.96 2.19
CA GLY A 146 -12.63 -3.60 2.93
C GLY A 146 -13.54 -4.42 2.04
N SER A 147 -13.22 -5.69 1.80
CA SER A 147 -14.09 -6.60 1.06
C SER A 147 -14.55 -7.75 1.96
N THR A 148 -15.77 -8.25 1.72
CA THR A 148 -16.29 -9.46 2.37
C THR A 148 -15.93 -10.73 1.60
N SER A 149 -15.25 -10.63 0.45
CA SER A 149 -14.94 -11.78 -0.41
C SER A 149 -14.07 -12.83 0.29
N THR A 150 -14.31 -14.10 0.01
CA THR A 150 -13.61 -15.25 0.62
C THR A 150 -12.11 -15.25 0.36
N THR A 151 -11.63 -14.57 -0.68
CA THR A 151 -10.21 -14.42 -1.00
C THR A 151 -9.48 -13.35 -0.16
N THR A 152 -10.21 -12.48 0.56
CA THR A 152 -9.57 -11.47 1.42
C THR A 152 -9.12 -12.07 2.76
N PRO A 153 -7.89 -11.77 3.22
CA PRO A 153 -7.47 -12.13 4.57
C PRO A 153 -8.41 -11.52 5.61
N SER A 154 -8.65 -12.22 6.72
CA SER A 154 -9.52 -11.74 7.80
C SER A 154 -9.22 -10.32 8.28
N PRO A 155 -7.95 -9.84 8.31
CA PRO A 155 -7.66 -8.44 8.62
C PRO A 155 -8.23 -7.39 7.66
N CYS A 156 -8.46 -7.75 6.40
CA CYS A 156 -9.04 -6.87 5.39
C CYS A 156 -10.58 -6.94 5.38
N ARG A 157 -11.19 -7.85 6.14
CA ARG A 157 -12.66 -7.99 6.20
C ARG A 157 -13.24 -6.99 7.18
N GLY A 158 -14.21 -6.20 6.73
CA GLY A 158 -14.96 -5.28 7.59
C GLY A 158 -14.37 -3.89 7.77
N SER A 159 -13.22 -3.57 7.15
CA SER A 159 -12.69 -2.20 7.04
C SER A 159 -13.58 -1.39 6.08
N ARG A 160 -14.80 -1.04 6.51
CA ARG A 160 -15.73 -0.25 5.67
C ARG A 160 -15.09 1.11 5.41
N ARG A 161 -15.06 1.53 4.14
CA ARG A 161 -14.85 2.94 3.78
C ARG A 161 -16.03 3.73 4.34
N SER A 162 -15.87 4.31 5.52
CA SER A 162 -16.74 5.40 5.96
C SER A 162 -16.45 6.58 5.02
N PRO A 163 -17.47 7.21 4.41
CA PRO A 163 -17.22 8.42 3.65
C PRO A 163 -16.58 9.44 4.58
N LEU A 164 -15.48 10.05 4.13
CA LEU A 164 -14.72 11.14 4.79
C LEU A 164 -15.58 12.36 5.20
N GLY A 165 -16.90 12.32 5.01
CA GLY A 165 -17.83 13.44 5.16
C GLY A 165 -19.06 13.20 6.05
N SER A 166 -19.19 12.09 6.78
CA SER A 166 -20.27 11.96 7.77
C SER A 166 -19.75 12.06 9.20
N THR A 167 -19.78 13.28 9.75
CA THR A 167 -19.86 13.49 11.20
C THR A 167 -20.97 12.59 11.77
N GLY A 168 -20.61 11.61 12.61
CA GLY A 168 -21.59 10.87 13.41
C GLY A 168 -21.54 9.34 13.42
N GLY A 169 -20.49 8.70 12.88
CA GLY A 169 -20.35 7.24 12.97
C GLY A 169 -18.90 6.78 12.99
N SER A 170 -18.28 6.77 14.16
CA SER A 170 -16.94 6.21 14.38
C SER A 170 -16.96 4.72 14.03
N THR A 171 -16.44 4.37 12.88
CA THR A 171 -16.20 2.97 12.50
C THR A 171 -14.70 2.83 12.28
N PRO A 172 -14.04 1.95 13.04
CA PRO A 172 -12.59 1.94 13.08
C PRO A 172 -11.96 1.36 11.81
N PHE A 173 -10.76 1.81 11.48
CA PHE A 173 -9.99 1.33 10.34
C PHE A 173 -8.89 0.37 10.80
N ARG A 174 -8.86 -0.86 10.25
CA ARG A 174 -7.79 -1.81 10.57
C ARG A 174 -6.52 -1.47 9.79
N THR A 175 -5.62 -0.71 10.40
CA THR A 175 -4.23 -0.57 9.95
C THR A 175 -3.42 -1.74 10.49
N SER A 176 -2.95 -2.65 9.62
CA SER A 176 -1.72 -3.38 9.91
C SER A 176 -0.59 -2.57 9.30
N THR A 177 0.26 -1.97 10.15
CA THR A 177 1.40 -1.09 9.84
C THR A 177 1.04 0.32 9.36
N SER A 178 0.80 1.24 10.30
CA SER A 178 0.97 2.68 10.04
C SER A 178 2.45 3.04 10.23
N SER A 179 3.18 3.19 9.13
CA SER A 179 4.42 3.97 9.15
C SER A 179 4.02 5.43 9.22
N VAL A 180 4.36 6.10 10.33
CA VAL A 180 4.22 7.55 10.44
C VAL A 180 5.61 8.12 10.22
N ALA A 181 5.88 8.61 9.02
CA ALA A 181 7.05 9.44 8.77
C ALA A 181 6.75 10.83 9.32
N GLY A 182 7.16 11.08 10.56
CA GLY A 182 7.09 12.39 11.20
C GLY A 182 8.39 12.68 11.93
N GLU A 183 9.11 13.71 11.48
CA GLU A 183 10.17 14.32 12.28
C GLU A 183 9.55 14.90 13.56
N ASN A 184 10.12 14.54 14.71
CA ASN A 184 9.80 15.02 16.06
C ASN A 184 8.35 14.83 16.54
N SER A 185 7.98 13.61 16.90
CA SER A 185 6.89 13.38 17.86
C SER A 185 7.44 13.19 19.27
N THR A 186 7.48 14.26 20.08
CA THR A 186 7.59 14.13 21.53
C THR A 186 6.32 13.45 22.06
N SER A 187 6.42 12.19 22.45
CA SER A 187 5.41 11.53 23.29
C SER A 187 5.49 12.14 24.69
N HIS A 188 4.54 12.99 25.05
CA HIS A 188 4.29 13.28 26.46
C HIS A 188 3.52 12.09 27.05
N ALA A 189 4.26 11.10 27.52
CA ALA A 189 3.77 10.20 28.55
C ALA A 189 3.47 11.05 29.79
N GLY A 190 2.19 11.19 30.14
CA GLY A 190 1.78 11.83 31.38
C GLY A 190 2.43 11.11 32.56
N ASN A 191 3.34 11.80 33.23
CA ASN A 191 3.94 11.38 34.48
C ASN A 191 2.84 11.20 35.54
N ASN A 192 2.49 9.96 35.86
CA ASN A 192 1.78 9.61 37.08
C ASN A 192 2.63 8.60 37.85
N GLY A 193 3.02 9.01 39.04
CA GLY A 193 4.15 8.46 39.76
C GLY A 193 3.98 7.01 40.19
N ARG A 194 5.13 6.33 40.24
CA ARG A 194 5.36 5.30 41.24
C ARG A 194 6.83 5.30 41.63
N VAL A 195 7.05 5.78 42.84
CA VAL A 195 8.28 5.63 43.63
C VAL A 195 8.65 4.14 43.67
N MET A 196 9.90 3.81 43.37
CA MET A 196 10.51 2.53 43.75
C MET A 196 11.71 2.84 44.67
N PRO A 197 11.81 2.23 45.86
CA PRO A 197 12.98 2.34 46.70
C PRO A 197 14.08 1.35 46.28
N THR A 198 15.31 1.86 46.35
CA THR A 198 16.66 1.23 46.35
C THR A 198 17.00 0.23 45.26
#